data_AF-A0A1A3CS09-F1
#
_entry.id   AF-A0A1A3CS09-F1
#
_cell.length_a   1.000
_cell.length_b   1.000
_cell.length_c   1.000
_cell.angle_alpha   90.00
_cell.angle_beta   90.00
_cell.angle_gamma   90.00
#
_symmetry.space_group_name_H-M   'P 1'
#
loop_
_entity.id
_entity.type
_entity.pdbx_description
1 polymer ?
#
loop_
_entity_poly.entity_id
_entity_poly.type
_entity_poly.pdbx_seq_one_letter_code
_entity_poly.pdbx_strand_id
1 'polypeptide(L)'
;MSLVNDNVMALYLWHMVPVVIVGIVGYPTGLFPQPAQGTLGWWGFRLVWIAILVVVTAVELTLLWWGRAVFAAPLPLLTLPIRPAWAVVALPAGAALAVFGLALFAARGFAPDGRFPWLSALAFVLGAVLVAVRPRDERA
;
A
#
# COMPACT_ATOMS: atom_id res chain seq x y z
N MET A 1 -24.87 -1.99 -8.53
CA MET A 1 -24.05 -3.18 -8.25
C MET A 1 -24.46 -3.70 -6.88
N SER A 2 -24.45 -5.01 -6.64
CA SER A 2 -24.92 -5.56 -5.36
C SER A 2 -23.93 -5.28 -4.25
N LEU A 3 -24.41 -5.00 -3.04
CA LEU A 3 -23.59 -4.72 -1.85
C LEU A 3 -22.51 -5.80 -1.59
N VAL A 4 -22.79 -7.04 -1.97
CA VAL A 4 -21.83 -8.16 -1.91
C VAL A 4 -20.65 -7.95 -2.85
N ASN A 5 -20.89 -7.53 -4.10
CA ASN A 5 -19.82 -7.28 -5.07
C ASN A 5 -18.89 -6.15 -4.59
N ASP A 6 -19.47 -5.08 -4.06
CA ASP A 6 -18.71 -3.92 -3.62
C ASP A 6 -17.83 -4.28 -2.41
N ASN A 7 -18.37 -5.05 -1.46
CA ASN A 7 -17.62 -5.55 -0.31
C ASN A 7 -16.52 -6.56 -0.70
N VAL A 8 -16.81 -7.47 -1.64
CA VAL A 8 -15.81 -8.43 -2.13
C VAL A 8 -14.69 -7.71 -2.86
N MET A 9 -15.00 -6.72 -3.69
CA MET A 9 -14.00 -5.94 -4.41
C MET A 9 -13.15 -5.11 -3.43
N ALA A 10 -13.77 -4.50 -2.42
CA ALA A 10 -13.07 -3.79 -1.37
C ALA A 10 -12.12 -4.74 -0.61
N LEU A 11 -12.61 -5.90 -0.15
CA LEU A 11 -11.77 -6.89 0.53
C LEU A 11 -10.62 -7.36 -0.38
N TYR A 12 -10.91 -7.66 -1.65
CA TYR A 12 -9.89 -8.08 -2.61
C TYR A 12 -8.77 -7.04 -2.75
N LEU A 13 -9.12 -5.76 -2.87
CA LEU A 13 -8.13 -4.69 -2.99
C LEU A 13 -7.36 -4.43 -1.69
N TRP A 14 -8.01 -4.62 -0.53
CA TRP A 14 -7.47 -4.20 0.76
C TRP A 14 -6.89 -5.32 1.62
N HIS A 15 -7.14 -6.59 1.32
CA HIS A 15 -6.68 -7.70 2.17
C HIS A 15 -5.16 -7.82 2.31
N MET A 16 -4.39 -7.18 1.44
CA MET A 16 -2.92 -7.16 1.55
C MET A 16 -2.43 -6.27 2.70
N VAL A 17 -3.21 -5.29 3.13
CA VAL A 17 -2.85 -4.42 4.27
C VAL A 17 -2.66 -5.21 5.57
N PRO A 18 -3.63 -6.00 6.05
CA PRO A 18 -3.45 -6.78 7.28
C PRO A 18 -2.34 -7.82 7.14
N VAL A 19 -2.15 -8.39 5.94
CA VAL A 19 -1.03 -9.32 5.64
C VAL A 19 0.32 -8.65 5.86
N VAL A 20 0.50 -7.41 5.37
CA VAL A 20 1.74 -6.65 5.54
C VAL A 20 1.97 -6.28 7.01
N ILE A 21 0.95 -5.81 7.72
CA ILE A 21 1.08 -5.47 9.16
C ILE A 21 1.52 -6.69 9.96
N VAL A 22 0.83 -7.82 9.78
CA VAL A 22 1.14 -9.07 10.46
C VAL A 22 2.53 -9.58 10.07
N GLY A 23 2.92 -9.44 8.81
CA GLY A 23 4.26 -9.77 8.32
C GLY A 23 5.37 -8.96 9.01
N ILE A 24 5.21 -7.63 9.11
CA ILE A 24 6.18 -6.73 9.75
C ILE A 24 6.39 -7.08 11.22
N VAL A 25 5.34 -7.52 11.93
CA VAL A 25 5.44 -7.91 13.33
C VAL A 25 5.98 -9.35 13.49
N GLY A 26 5.46 -10.29 12.71
CA GLY A 26 5.71 -11.72 12.91
C GLY A 26 7.00 -12.26 12.29
N TYR A 27 7.50 -11.68 11.18
CA TYR A 27 8.76 -12.13 10.58
C TYR A 27 9.98 -11.78 11.44
N PRO A 28 10.16 -10.55 11.94
CA PRO A 28 11.34 -10.21 12.77
C PRO A 28 11.38 -10.95 14.10
N THR A 29 10.21 -11.32 14.62
CA THR A 29 10.06 -12.04 15.90
C THR A 29 10.21 -13.55 15.75
N GLY A 30 10.33 -14.08 14.52
CA GLY A 30 10.41 -15.51 14.27
C GLY A 30 9.14 -16.27 14.65
N LEU A 31 8.01 -15.58 14.79
CA LEU A 31 6.75 -16.15 15.30
C LEU A 31 6.05 -17.08 14.31
N PHE A 32 6.47 -17.11 13.05
CA PHE A 32 5.85 -17.94 12.03
C PHE A 32 6.57 -19.29 11.90
N PRO A 33 6.04 -20.37 12.52
CA PRO A 33 6.57 -21.70 12.32
C PRO A 33 6.42 -22.12 10.86
N GLN A 34 7.37 -22.90 10.36
CA GLN A 34 7.33 -23.49 9.02
C GLN A 34 7.11 -25.01 9.11
N PRO A 35 5.90 -25.46 9.51
CA PRO A 35 5.60 -26.89 9.54
C PRO A 35 5.69 -27.50 8.14
N ALA A 36 6.08 -28.77 8.07
CA ALA A 36 6.16 -29.50 6.81
C ALA A 36 4.81 -29.43 6.07
N GLN A 37 4.87 -29.15 4.77
CA GLN A 37 3.67 -28.96 3.94
C GLN A 37 2.81 -30.23 3.92
N GLY A 38 1.50 -30.06 3.90
CA GLY A 38 0.55 -31.18 3.91
C GLY A 38 0.30 -31.82 5.28
N THR A 39 1.02 -31.42 6.34
CA THR A 39 0.77 -31.91 7.70
C THR A 39 -0.43 -31.24 8.38
N LEU A 40 -0.96 -31.85 9.44
CA LEU A 40 -1.99 -31.23 10.28
C LEU A 40 -1.53 -29.91 10.91
N GLY A 41 -0.25 -29.82 11.28
CA GLY A 41 0.33 -28.57 11.81
C GLY A 41 0.32 -27.44 10.77
N TRP A 42 0.55 -27.76 9.50
CA TRP A 42 0.49 -26.80 8.39
C TRP A 42 -0.93 -26.32 8.11
N TRP A 43 -1.92 -27.22 8.11
CA TRP A 43 -3.32 -26.84 7.99
C TRP A 43 -3.82 -26.05 9.20
N GLY A 44 -3.45 -26.46 10.42
CA GLY A 44 -3.77 -25.75 11.66
C GLY A 44 -3.22 -24.34 11.66
N PHE A 45 -1.95 -24.16 11.25
CA PHE A 45 -1.34 -22.84 11.15
C PHE A 45 -2.06 -21.93 10.15
N ARG A 46 -2.58 -22.46 9.03
CA ARG A 46 -3.39 -21.66 8.10
C ARG A 46 -4.70 -21.17 8.68
N LEU A 47 -5.38 -22.00 9.48
CA LEU A 47 -6.59 -21.56 10.16
C LEU A 47 -6.28 -20.46 11.17
N VAL A 48 -5.20 -20.62 11.93
CA VAL A 48 -4.69 -19.58 12.85
C VAL A 48 -4.31 -18.32 12.08
N TRP A 49 -3.63 -18.46 10.94
CA TRP A 49 -3.26 -17.36 10.06
C TRP A 49 -4.47 -16.57 9.57
N ILE A 50 -5.49 -17.27 9.06
CA ILE A 50 -6.76 -16.65 8.63
C ILE A 50 -7.43 -15.95 9.81
N ALA A 51 -7.48 -16.57 10.99
CA ALA A 51 -8.07 -15.97 12.18
C ALA A 51 -7.33 -14.67 12.57
N ILE A 52 -5.99 -14.67 12.54
CA ILE A 52 -5.19 -13.46 12.78
C ILE A 52 -5.56 -12.38 11.77
N LEU A 53 -5.57 -12.69 10.46
CA LEU A 53 -5.91 -11.71 9.43
C LEU A 53 -7.32 -11.14 9.59
N VAL A 54 -8.30 -11.97 9.96
CA VAL A 54 -9.68 -11.53 10.24
C VAL A 54 -9.71 -10.55 11.43
N VAL A 55 -9.01 -10.88 12.52
CA VAL A 55 -8.93 -10.02 13.70
C VAL A 55 -8.26 -8.68 13.37
N VAL A 56 -7.11 -8.70 12.68
CA VAL A 56 -6.40 -7.48 12.29
C VAL A 56 -7.26 -6.63 11.35
N THR A 57 -7.89 -7.24 10.34
CA THR A 57 -8.82 -6.53 9.44
C THR A 57 -9.96 -5.87 10.22
N ALA A 58 -10.57 -6.56 11.18
CA ALA A 58 -11.65 -6.00 11.99
C ALA A 58 -11.18 -4.81 12.83
N VAL A 59 -9.98 -4.88 13.40
CA VAL A 59 -9.35 -3.76 14.13
C VAL A 59 -9.10 -2.58 13.18
N GLU A 60 -8.49 -2.81 12.02
CA GLU A 60 -8.25 -1.78 11.00
C GLU A 60 -9.55 -1.09 10.59
N LEU A 61 -10.60 -1.85 10.27
CA LEU A 61 -11.92 -1.30 9.91
C LEU A 61 -12.52 -0.48 11.05
N THR A 62 -12.35 -0.90 12.30
CA THR A 62 -12.81 -0.15 13.48
C THR A 62 -12.07 1.17 13.62
N LEU A 63 -10.73 1.15 13.46
CA LEU A 63 -9.90 2.36 13.50
C LEU A 63 -10.21 3.32 12.35
N LEU A 64 -10.41 2.80 11.14
CA LEU A 64 -10.82 3.60 9.98
C LEU A 64 -12.21 4.19 10.17
N TRP A 65 -13.14 3.44 10.75
CA TRP A 65 -14.48 3.92 11.04
C TRP A 65 -14.47 5.05 12.10
N TRP A 66 -13.66 4.92 13.14
CA TRP A 66 -13.45 6.00 14.12
C TRP A 66 -12.75 7.21 13.51
N GLY A 67 -11.71 6.99 12.71
CA GLY A 67 -10.94 8.03 12.04
C GLY A 67 -11.54 8.54 10.73
N ARG A 68 -12.78 8.15 10.37
CA ARG A 68 -13.36 8.44 9.05
C ARG A 68 -13.39 9.92 8.70
N ALA A 69 -13.51 10.80 9.69
CA ALA A 69 -13.46 12.25 9.46
C ALA A 69 -12.12 12.72 8.88
N VAL A 70 -11.04 12.00 9.19
CA VAL A 70 -9.69 12.27 8.67
C VAL A 70 -9.41 11.43 7.43
N PHE A 71 -9.68 10.12 7.48
CA PHE A 71 -9.32 9.20 6.39
C PHE A 71 -10.23 9.27 5.16
N ALA A 72 -11.46 9.76 5.30
CA ALA A 72 -12.34 10.01 4.16
C ALA A 72 -12.17 11.43 3.57
N ALA A 73 -11.29 12.26 4.15
CA ALA A 73 -10.98 13.56 3.58
C ALA A 73 -10.25 13.39 2.24
N PRO A 74 -10.56 14.23 1.24
CA PRO A 74 -9.82 14.20 -0.02
C PRO A 74 -8.33 14.44 0.25
N LEU A 75 -7.49 13.60 -0.34
CA LEU A 75 -6.03 13.73 -0.22
C LEU A 75 -5.61 15.13 -0.67
N PRO A 76 -4.75 15.83 0.09
CA PRO A 76 -4.26 17.15 -0.30
C PRO A 76 -3.43 17.02 -1.59
N LEU A 77 -3.97 17.53 -2.69
CA LEU A 77 -3.27 17.58 -3.97
C LEU A 77 -2.38 18.83 -4.00
N LEU A 78 -1.20 18.71 -4.61
CA LEU A 78 -0.25 19.82 -4.77
C LEU A 78 -0.72 20.71 -5.91
N THR A 79 -1.47 21.77 -5.59
CA THR A 79 -1.95 22.74 -6.57
C THR A 79 -0.86 23.76 -6.89
N LEU A 80 -0.26 23.64 -8.07
CA LEU A 80 0.82 24.51 -8.53
C LEU A 80 0.34 25.38 -9.71
N PRO A 81 0.86 26.62 -9.86
CA PRO A 81 0.58 27.49 -11.00
C PRO A 81 1.33 26.98 -12.25
N ILE A 82 0.95 25.79 -12.73
CA ILE A 82 1.53 25.15 -13.91
C ILE A 82 0.53 25.11 -15.05
N ARG A 83 1.01 25.15 -16.29
CA ARG A 83 0.14 25.02 -17.47
C ARG A 83 -0.52 23.63 -17.48
N PRO A 84 -1.79 23.50 -17.87
CA PRO A 84 -2.50 22.21 -17.90
C PRO A 84 -1.75 21.12 -18.70
N ALA A 85 -1.06 21.49 -19.79
CA ALA A 85 -0.26 20.57 -20.58
C ALA A 85 0.85 19.87 -19.76
N TRP A 86 1.48 20.58 -18.82
CA TRP A 86 2.49 20.00 -17.94
C TRP A 86 1.88 19.00 -16.95
N ALA A 87 0.67 19.25 -16.46
CA ALA A 87 -0.02 18.32 -15.58
C ALA A 87 -0.38 17.00 -16.30
N VAL A 88 -0.74 17.07 -17.58
CA VAL A 88 -1.02 15.89 -18.42
C VAL A 88 0.22 15.02 -18.59
N VAL A 89 1.42 15.61 -18.70
CA VAL A 89 2.69 14.87 -18.82
C VAL A 89 3.22 14.42 -17.46
N ALA A 90 3.02 15.23 -16.41
CA ALA A 90 3.44 14.93 -15.05
C ALA A 90 2.83 13.63 -14.54
N LEU A 91 1.53 13.41 -14.76
CA LEU A 91 0.85 12.21 -14.28
C LEU A 91 1.47 10.88 -14.78
N PRO A 92 1.60 10.62 -16.10
CA PRO A 92 2.20 9.40 -16.60
C PRO A 92 3.70 9.31 -16.30
N ALA A 93 4.43 10.43 -16.33
CA ALA A 93 5.85 10.44 -15.96
C ALA A 93 6.05 10.08 -14.48
N GLY A 94 5.21 10.61 -13.60
CA GLY A 94 5.22 10.33 -12.17
C GLY A 94 4.84 8.89 -11.88
N ALA A 95 3.81 8.37 -12.55
CA ALA A 95 3.42 6.98 -12.45
C ALA A 95 4.54 6.03 -12.92
N ALA A 96 5.17 6.32 -14.06
CA ALA A 96 6.28 5.54 -14.58
C ALA A 96 7.48 5.55 -13.61
N LEU A 97 7.80 6.71 -13.03
CA LEU A 97 8.89 6.84 -12.06
C LEU A 97 8.59 6.14 -10.74
N ALA A 98 7.34 6.20 -10.26
CA ALA A 98 6.90 5.47 -9.07
C ALA A 98 6.98 3.95 -9.29
N VAL A 99 6.48 3.46 -10.44
CA VAL A 99 6.59 2.05 -10.85
C VAL A 99 8.04 1.63 -10.95
N PHE A 100 8.90 2.47 -11.51
CA PHE A 100 10.35 2.20 -11.58
C PHE A 100 10.98 2.07 -10.19
N GLY A 101 10.68 2.99 -9.27
CA GLY A 101 11.13 2.90 -7.88
C GLY A 101 10.67 1.61 -7.18
N LEU A 102 9.40 1.24 -7.36
CA LEU A 102 8.85 -0.03 -6.85
C LEU A 102 9.54 -1.25 -7.48
N ALA A 103 9.80 -1.22 -8.78
CA ALA A 103 10.51 -2.31 -9.47
C ALA A 103 11.94 -2.47 -8.93
N LEU A 104 12.63 -1.38 -8.60
CA LEU A 104 13.94 -1.43 -7.96
C LEU A 104 13.87 -2.03 -6.55
N PHE A 105 12.87 -1.67 -5.74
CA PHE A 105 12.64 -2.29 -4.43
C PHE A 105 12.33 -3.79 -4.56
N ALA A 106 11.50 -4.17 -5.52
CA ALA A 106 11.16 -5.58 -5.76
C ALA A 106 12.39 -6.39 -6.21
N ALA A 107 13.24 -5.82 -7.07
CA ALA A 107 14.41 -6.51 -7.61
C ALA A 107 15.59 -6.59 -6.64
N ARG A 108 15.83 -5.54 -5.85
CA ARG A 108 17.02 -5.42 -4.98
C ARG A 108 16.72 -5.63 -3.50
N GLY A 109 15.44 -5.62 -3.12
CA GLY A 109 15.00 -5.60 -1.72
C GLY A 109 15.09 -4.22 -1.08
N PHE A 110 14.74 -4.17 0.21
CA PHE A 110 14.67 -2.94 1.01
C PHE A 110 15.98 -2.58 1.73
N ALA A 111 16.97 -3.48 1.74
CA ALA A 111 18.30 -3.21 2.29
C ALA A 111 19.39 -3.94 1.50
N PRO A 112 19.63 -3.58 0.22
CA PRO A 112 20.77 -4.11 -0.53
C PRO A 112 22.06 -3.81 0.24
N ASP A 113 22.89 -4.83 0.45
CA ASP A 113 24.16 -4.72 1.19
C ASP A 113 24.00 -4.17 2.64
N GLY A 114 22.82 -4.33 3.24
CA GLY A 114 22.52 -3.83 4.58
C GLY A 114 22.30 -2.31 4.67
N ARG A 115 22.25 -1.61 3.53
CA ARG A 115 22.05 -0.15 3.47
C ARG A 115 20.69 0.18 2.89
N PHE A 116 20.11 1.29 3.34
CA PHE A 116 18.85 1.76 2.79
C PHE A 116 19.00 2.20 1.32
N PRO A 117 18.18 1.69 0.38
CA PRO A 117 18.32 1.96 -1.06
C PRO A 117 17.74 3.33 -1.42
N TRP A 118 18.50 4.39 -1.12
CA TRP A 118 18.09 5.77 -1.35
C TRP A 118 17.63 6.06 -2.78
N LEU A 119 18.26 5.45 -3.78
CA LEU A 119 17.85 5.64 -5.17
C LEU A 119 16.43 5.14 -5.45
N SER A 120 16.08 3.94 -4.96
CA SER A 120 14.73 3.37 -5.10
C SER A 120 13.70 4.23 -4.38
N ALA A 121 14.03 4.67 -3.16
CA ALA A 121 13.18 5.53 -2.35
C ALA A 121 12.94 6.89 -3.02
N LEU A 122 14.00 7.55 -3.50
CA LEU A 122 13.91 8.84 -4.17
C LEU A 122 13.12 8.75 -5.47
N ALA A 123 13.36 7.74 -6.30
CA ALA A 123 12.57 7.52 -7.52
C ALA A 123 11.08 7.36 -7.18
N PHE A 124 10.76 6.53 -6.18
CA PHE A 124 9.37 6.35 -5.76
C PHE A 124 8.72 7.64 -5.24
N VAL A 125 9.40 8.35 -4.34
CA VAL A 125 8.89 9.60 -3.74
C VAL A 125 8.70 10.68 -4.80
N LEU A 126 9.67 10.88 -5.69
CA LEU A 126 9.55 11.86 -6.78
C LEU A 126 8.40 11.50 -7.72
N GLY A 127 8.24 10.21 -8.05
CA GLY A 127 7.10 9.74 -8.84
C GLY A 127 5.76 10.03 -8.18
N ALA A 128 5.63 9.72 -6.89
CA ALA A 128 4.43 9.97 -6.09
C ALA A 128 4.10 11.47 -5.99
N VAL A 129 5.11 12.31 -5.77
CA VAL A 129 4.95 13.77 -5.75
C VAL A 129 4.45 14.27 -7.10
N LEU A 130 5.04 13.80 -8.20
CA LEU A 130 4.66 14.24 -9.54
C LEU A 130 3.22 13.82 -9.91
N VAL A 131 2.77 12.65 -9.45
CA VAL A 131 1.37 12.21 -9.56
C VAL A 131 0.41 13.11 -8.76
N ALA A 132 0.86 13.63 -7.62
CA ALA A 132 0.05 14.49 -6.75
C ALA A 132 -0.08 15.94 -7.27
N VAL A 133 0.70 16.33 -8.28
CA VAL A 133 0.66 17.68 -8.86
C VAL A 133 -0.62 17.90 -9.67
N ARG A 134 -1.31 19.01 -9.39
CA ARG A 134 -2.47 19.50 -10.16
C ARG A 134 -2.26 20.96 -10.58
N PRO A 135 -2.76 21.37 -11.76
CA PRO A 135 -2.77 22.77 -12.14
C PRO A 135 -3.75 23.52 -11.23
N ARG A 136 -3.37 24.74 -10.81
CA ARG A 136 -4.26 25.65 -10.10
C ARG A 136 -5.28 26.22 -11.08
N ASP A 137 -6.57 26.16 -10.75
CA ASP A 137 -7.60 26.81 -11.57
C ASP A 137 -7.42 28.33 -11.49
N GLU A 138 -7.12 28.96 -12.63
CA GLU A 138 -6.96 30.42 -12.76
C GLU A 138 -8.31 31.15 -12.97
N ARG A 139 -9.45 30.53 -12.59
CA ARG A 139 -10.79 31.13 -12.68
C ARG A 139 -11.44 31.32 -11.30
N ALA A 140 -10.81 32.10 -10.45
CA ALA A 140 -11.41 32.64 -9.22
C ALA A 140 -11.16 34.14 -9.14
#